data_AF-A0A9P9HYW9-F1
#
_entry.id   AF-A0A9P9HYW9-F1
#
_cell.length_a   1.000
_cell.length_b   1.000
_cell.length_c   1.000
_cell.angle_alpha   90.00
_cell.angle_beta   90.00
_cell.angle_gamma   90.00
#
_symmetry.space_group_name_H-M   'P 1'
#
loop_
_entity.id
_entity.type
_entity.pdbx_description
1 polymer ?
#
loop_
_entity_poly.entity_id
_entity_poly.type
_entity_poly.pdbx_seq_one_letter_code
_entity_poly.pdbx_strand_id
1 'polypeptide(L)'
;MHFTAFVAATAALASTATASFLPPDAMEMLKRTMVPNHVSAKVVAVNGFGKDQTKHTILVPLGRLTHVSRTQITELRVEGVDHVAEAPKPAEDNIVCQRYLNQYASRIGSEQFTKKEPAHISTNPVDFGWILCYVTNEQWNSEL
;
A
#
# COMPACT_ATOMS: atom_id res chain seq x y z
N MET A 1 -7.90 -32.51 60.25
CA MET A 1 -8.74 -32.70 59.04
C MET A 1 -9.70 -31.51 59.03
N HIS A 2 -9.78 -30.57 58.08
CA HIS A 2 -9.40 -30.53 56.67
C HIS A 2 -9.26 -29.06 56.20
N PHE A 3 -8.21 -28.86 55.38
CA PHE A 3 -8.12 -28.10 54.12
C PHE A 3 -8.64 -26.66 53.94
N THR A 4 -7.65 -25.80 53.70
CA THR A 4 -7.59 -24.52 52.98
C THR A 4 -8.30 -24.53 51.63
N ALA A 5 -8.98 -23.43 51.28
CA ALA A 5 -9.29 -23.10 49.89
C ALA A 5 -9.08 -21.60 49.65
N PHE A 6 -7.92 -21.27 49.08
CA PHE A 6 -7.69 -19.99 48.40
C PHE A 6 -8.37 -20.06 47.04
N VAL A 7 -9.37 -19.20 46.79
CA VAL A 7 -9.94 -19.03 45.45
C VAL A 7 -9.11 -17.98 44.72
N ALA A 8 -8.18 -18.45 43.88
CA ALA A 8 -7.48 -17.61 42.91
C ALA A 8 -8.43 -17.27 41.76
N ALA A 9 -8.83 -16.01 41.63
CA ALA A 9 -9.57 -15.52 40.47
C ALA A 9 -8.58 -15.30 39.31
N THR A 10 -8.56 -16.21 38.34
CA THR A 10 -7.88 -16.01 37.06
C THR A 10 -8.70 -15.06 36.19
N ALA A 11 -8.22 -13.83 36.03
CA ALA A 11 -8.74 -12.93 35.00
C ALA A 11 -8.32 -13.47 33.62
N ALA A 12 -9.26 -14.07 32.90
CA ALA A 12 -9.06 -14.41 31.50
C ALA A 12 -9.00 -13.10 30.68
N LEU A 13 -7.81 -12.72 30.23
CA LEU A 13 -7.64 -11.72 29.19
C LEU A 13 -8.21 -12.30 27.89
N ALA A 14 -9.46 -11.96 27.58
CA ALA A 14 -10.03 -12.21 26.27
C ALA A 14 -9.30 -11.29 25.26
N SER A 15 -8.22 -11.80 24.66
CA SER A 15 -7.66 -11.20 23.45
C SER A 15 -8.63 -11.47 22.31
N THR A 16 -9.65 -10.63 22.16
CA THR A 16 -10.38 -10.53 20.90
C THR A 16 -9.43 -9.91 19.89
N ALA A 17 -8.65 -10.76 19.22
CA ALA A 17 -8.10 -10.43 17.92
C ALA A 17 -9.31 -10.23 17.00
N THR A 18 -9.81 -9.00 16.91
CA THR A 18 -10.68 -8.62 15.81
C THR A 18 -9.82 -8.76 14.56
N ALA A 19 -9.96 -9.89 13.86
CA ALA A 19 -9.65 -9.94 12.44
C ALA A 19 -10.40 -8.75 11.83
N SER A 20 -9.67 -7.73 11.41
CA SER A 20 -10.23 -6.53 10.81
C SER A 20 -10.91 -6.97 9.51
N PHE A 21 -12.21 -7.27 9.60
CA PHE A 21 -13.06 -7.35 8.43
C PHE A 21 -13.00 -5.96 7.81
N LEU A 22 -12.40 -5.87 6.62
CA LEU A 22 -12.42 -4.66 5.83
C LEU A 22 -13.89 -4.23 5.68
N PRO A 23 -14.21 -2.95 5.92
CA PRO A 23 -15.56 -2.43 5.74
C PRO A 23 -16.12 -2.83 4.35
N PRO A 24 -17.42 -3.13 4.21
CA PRO A 24 -18.03 -3.52 2.93
C PRO A 24 -17.73 -2.55 1.78
N ASP A 25 -17.61 -1.27 2.11
CA ASP A 25 -17.19 -0.15 1.28
C ASP A 25 -15.73 -0.24 0.82
N ALA A 26 -14.81 -0.72 1.66
CA ALA A 26 -13.43 -1.01 1.26
C ALA A 26 -13.34 -2.20 0.30
N MET A 27 -14.21 -3.22 0.47
CA MET A 27 -14.32 -4.34 -0.46
C MET A 27 -14.91 -3.93 -1.83
N GLU A 28 -15.90 -3.04 -1.84
CA GLU A 28 -16.45 -2.46 -3.08
C GLU A 28 -15.45 -1.52 -3.78
N MET A 29 -14.67 -0.74 -3.02
CA MET A 29 -13.53 0.01 -3.57
C MET A 29 -12.47 -0.91 -4.18
N LEU A 30 -12.17 -2.06 -3.55
CA LEU A 30 -11.27 -3.09 -4.08
C LEU A 30 -11.82 -3.74 -5.37
N LYS A 31 -13.13 -3.99 -5.45
CA LYS A 31 -13.75 -4.50 -6.69
C LYS A 31 -13.77 -3.47 -7.81
N ARG A 32 -14.04 -2.20 -7.52
CA ARG A 32 -13.98 -1.11 -8.53
C ARG A 32 -12.54 -0.82 -8.99
N THR A 33 -11.54 -1.16 -8.18
CA THR A 33 -10.12 -1.04 -8.52
C THR A 33 -9.53 -2.30 -9.16
N MET A 34 -10.31 -3.38 -9.35
CA MET A 34 -10.00 -4.43 -10.33
C MET A 34 -10.18 -3.90 -11.76
N VAL A 35 -9.42 -2.85 -12.11
CA VAL A 35 -9.10 -2.60 -13.50
C VAL A 35 -8.34 -3.87 -13.95
N PRO A 36 -8.80 -4.59 -14.99
CA PRO A 36 -8.04 -5.72 -15.51
C PRO A 36 -6.59 -5.27 -15.75
N ASN A 37 -5.61 -6.17 -15.57
CA ASN A 37 -4.15 -5.92 -15.42
C ASN A 37 -3.43 -5.15 -16.59
N HIS A 38 -4.16 -4.37 -17.36
CA HIS A 38 -3.74 -3.58 -18.50
C HIS A 38 -3.28 -2.17 -18.12
N VAL A 39 -3.33 -1.79 -16.83
CA VAL A 39 -2.89 -0.47 -16.34
C VAL A 39 -1.99 -0.64 -15.12
N SER A 40 -0.81 -0.03 -15.16
CA SER A 40 0.18 -0.02 -14.08
C SER A 40 0.62 1.39 -13.75
N ALA A 41 0.80 1.68 -12.46
CA ALA A 41 1.52 2.88 -12.04
C ALA A 41 3.02 2.69 -12.30
N LYS A 42 3.67 3.73 -12.84
CA LYS A 42 5.13 3.85 -12.90
C LYS A 42 5.58 4.46 -11.58
N VAL A 43 6.17 3.64 -10.71
CA VAL A 43 6.70 4.07 -9.41
C VAL A 43 8.21 4.13 -9.49
N VAL A 44 8.78 5.27 -9.11
CA VAL A 44 10.24 5.43 -9.02
C VAL A 44 10.67 5.16 -7.59
N ALA A 45 11.48 4.12 -7.44
CA ALA A 45 12.22 3.80 -6.23
C ALA A 45 13.54 4.56 -6.24
N VAL A 46 13.74 5.42 -5.25
CA VAL A 46 15.01 6.15 -5.06
C VAL A 46 15.73 5.56 -3.85
N ASN A 47 17.04 5.35 -3.99
CA ASN A 47 17.91 4.96 -2.89
C ASN A 47 19.10 5.92 -2.78
N GLY A 48 19.28 6.49 -1.58
CA GLY A 48 20.31 7.49 -1.31
C GLY A 48 19.79 8.92 -1.42
N PHE A 49 20.71 9.88 -1.30
CA PHE A 49 20.42 11.32 -1.30
C PHE A 49 21.47 12.07 -2.14
N GLY A 50 21.09 13.22 -2.70
CA GLY A 50 22.01 14.07 -3.44
C GLY A 50 22.52 13.44 -4.73
N LYS A 51 23.84 13.49 -4.95
CA LYS A 51 24.49 13.04 -6.20
C LYS A 51 24.63 11.51 -6.30
N ASP A 52 24.59 10.81 -5.17
CA ASP A 52 24.80 9.36 -5.11
C ASP A 52 23.46 8.58 -5.15
N GLN A 53 22.36 9.26 -5.47
CA GLN A 53 21.06 8.62 -5.57
C GLN A 53 21.02 7.64 -6.76
N THR A 54 20.45 6.47 -6.54
CA THR A 54 20.07 5.52 -7.59
C THR A 54 18.56 5.54 -7.77
N LYS A 55 18.09 5.34 -9.00
CA LYS A 55 16.66 5.37 -9.35
C LYS A 55 16.30 4.13 -10.15
N HIS A 56 15.20 3.50 -9.77
CA HIS A 56 14.65 2.34 -10.46
C HIS A 56 13.16 2.50 -10.66
N THR A 57 12.69 2.34 -11.90
CA THR A 57 11.25 2.36 -12.21
C THR A 57 10.66 0.98 -12.03
N ILE A 58 9.53 0.91 -11.32
CA ILE A 58 8.78 -0.30 -11.03
C ILE A 58 7.37 -0.11 -11.60
N LEU A 59 6.87 -1.12 -12.31
CA LEU A 59 5.49 -1.17 -12.76
C LEU A 59 4.64 -1.86 -11.70
N VAL A 60 3.71 -1.12 -11.11
CA VAL A 60 2.80 -1.63 -10.09
C VAL A 60 1.39 -1.71 -10.68
N PRO A 61 0.84 -2.91 -10.91
CA PRO A 61 -0.53 -3.04 -11.38
C PRO A 61 -1.51 -2.36 -10.42
N LEU A 62 -2.44 -1.58 -10.96
CA LEU A 62 -3.43 -0.89 -10.14
C LEU A 62 -4.37 -1.91 -9.46
N GLY A 63 -4.75 -1.65 -8.22
CA GLY A 63 -5.64 -2.51 -7.43
C GLY A 63 -5.02 -3.81 -6.92
N ARG A 64 -3.73 -4.08 -7.21
CA ARG A 64 -3.03 -5.30 -6.78
C ARG A 64 -1.85 -4.99 -5.85
N LEU A 65 -1.89 -5.59 -4.66
CA LEU A 65 -0.74 -5.57 -3.76
C LEU A 65 0.43 -6.35 -4.39
N THR A 66 1.53 -5.66 -4.60
CA THR A 66 2.69 -6.16 -5.35
C THR A 66 3.92 -6.18 -4.46
N HIS A 67 4.65 -7.29 -4.45
CA HIS A 67 5.91 -7.41 -3.71
C HIS A 67 7.09 -6.99 -4.59
N VAL A 68 8.00 -6.20 -4.02
CA VAL A 68 9.26 -5.82 -4.64
C VAL A 68 10.38 -6.20 -3.69
N SER A 69 11.22 -7.13 -4.12
CA SER A 69 12.34 -7.65 -3.33
C SER A 69 13.68 -7.15 -3.85
N ARG A 70 14.71 -7.16 -2.99
CA ARG A 70 16.10 -6.81 -3.35
C ARG A 70 16.28 -5.37 -3.86
N THR A 71 15.32 -4.50 -3.57
CA THR A 71 15.38 -3.07 -3.84
C THR A 71 15.45 -2.35 -2.50
N GLN A 72 16.53 -1.63 -2.27
CA GLN A 72 16.61 -0.70 -1.15
C GLN A 72 16.00 0.63 -1.57
N ILE A 73 15.36 1.32 -0.65
CA ILE A 73 14.73 2.63 -0.89
C ILE A 73 14.94 3.58 0.28
N THR A 74 15.01 4.85 -0.05
CA THR A 74 14.91 6.00 0.87
C THR A 74 13.69 6.86 0.53
N GLU A 75 13.18 6.78 -0.70
CA GLU A 75 12.01 7.53 -1.16
C GLU A 75 11.24 6.77 -2.25
N LEU A 76 9.93 6.97 -2.31
CA LEU A 76 9.05 6.52 -3.39
C LEU A 76 8.28 7.69 -3.99
N ARG A 77 8.07 7.68 -5.30
CA ARG A 77 7.20 8.65 -5.99
C ARG A 77 6.52 8.03 -7.20
N VAL A 78 5.35 8.54 -7.56
CA VAL A 78 4.69 8.18 -8.82
C VAL A 78 5.24 9.05 -9.94
N GLU A 79 5.55 8.45 -11.08
CA GLU A 79 6.01 9.16 -12.28
C GLU A 79 4.90 9.29 -13.32
N GLY A 80 4.01 8.30 -13.40
CA GLY A 80 2.89 8.29 -14.32
C GLY A 80 2.23 6.92 -14.42
N VAL A 81 1.60 6.66 -15.56
CA VAL A 81 0.84 5.43 -15.81
C VAL A 81 1.32 4.76 -17.09
N ASP A 82 1.52 3.45 -17.03
CA ASP A 82 1.68 2.57 -18.18
C ASP A 82 0.34 1.87 -18.47
N HIS A 83 -0.03 1.75 -19.75
CA HIS A 83 -1.26 1.08 -20.13
C HIS A 83 -1.16 0.43 -21.51
N VAL A 84 -1.95 -0.61 -21.72
CA VAL A 84 -2.23 -1.14 -23.07
C VAL A 84 -3.15 -0.14 -23.78
N ALA A 85 -2.90 0.15 -25.06
CA ALA A 85 -3.60 1.20 -25.82
C ALA A 85 -5.13 1.10 -25.84
N GLU A 86 -5.68 -0.11 -25.63
CA GLU A 86 -7.12 -0.39 -25.64
C GLU A 86 -7.77 -0.20 -24.25
N ALA A 87 -6.98 0.01 -23.19
CA ALA A 87 -7.48 0.19 -21.83
C ALA A 87 -7.67 1.68 -21.50
N PRO A 88 -8.75 2.07 -20.81
CA PRO A 88 -8.91 3.43 -20.30
C PRO A 88 -7.72 3.85 -19.42
N LYS A 89 -7.02 4.91 -19.79
CA LYS A 89 -5.90 5.47 -19.01
C LYS A 89 -6.46 6.43 -17.94
N PRO A 90 -6.30 6.13 -16.64
CA PRO A 90 -6.65 7.09 -15.59
C PRO A 90 -5.74 8.32 -15.67
N ALA A 91 -6.26 9.48 -15.23
CA ALA A 91 -5.43 10.67 -15.08
C ALA A 91 -4.31 10.39 -14.06
N GLU A 92 -3.08 10.77 -14.38
CA GLU A 92 -1.90 10.46 -13.58
C GLU A 92 -1.95 11.09 -12.18
N ASP A 93 -2.62 12.24 -12.05
CA ASP A 93 -2.83 12.95 -10.79
C ASP A 93 -3.82 12.23 -9.86
N ASN A 94 -4.61 11.27 -10.37
CA ASN A 94 -5.55 10.48 -9.57
C ASN A 94 -4.92 9.18 -9.04
N ILE A 95 -3.64 8.93 -9.32
CA ILE A 95 -2.95 7.73 -8.84
C ILE A 95 -2.37 7.99 -7.47
N VAL A 96 -2.81 7.18 -6.51
CA VAL A 96 -2.28 7.14 -5.15
C VAL A 96 -1.64 5.78 -4.91
N CYS A 97 -0.46 5.79 -4.32
CA CYS A 97 0.27 4.59 -3.93
C CYS A 97 0.59 4.60 -2.44
N GLN A 98 0.70 3.42 -1.85
CA GLN A 98 1.14 3.24 -0.46
C GLN A 98 1.99 2.00 -0.30
N ARG A 99 3.09 2.13 0.44
CA ARG A 99 3.98 1.03 0.81
C ARG A 99 3.49 0.34 2.09
N TYR A 100 3.69 -0.97 2.15
CA TYR A 100 3.40 -1.82 3.29
C TYR A 100 4.59 -2.71 3.64
N LEU A 101 4.72 -3.02 4.93
CA LEU A 101 5.78 -3.87 5.47
C LEU A 101 5.41 -5.37 5.40
N ASN A 102 4.19 -5.71 5.01
CA ASN A 102 3.73 -7.09 4.92
C ASN A 102 2.75 -7.34 3.77
N GLN A 103 2.54 -8.63 3.47
CA GLN A 103 1.69 -9.11 2.38
C GLN A 103 0.18 -8.94 2.62
N TYR A 104 -0.21 -8.49 3.80
CA TYR A 104 -1.62 -8.34 4.18
C TYR A 104 -2.08 -6.88 4.18
N ALA A 105 -1.21 -5.95 3.75
CA ALA A 105 -1.45 -4.52 3.80
C ALA A 105 -1.87 -3.99 5.20
N SER A 106 -1.53 -4.70 6.27
CA SER A 106 -1.94 -4.34 7.63
C SER A 106 -0.89 -3.53 8.39
N ARG A 107 0.35 -3.50 7.89
CA ARG A 107 1.44 -2.69 8.44
C ARG A 107 1.88 -1.67 7.42
N ILE A 108 1.48 -0.43 7.61
CA ILE A 108 1.87 0.70 6.76
C ILE A 108 3.38 0.88 6.84
N GLY A 109 4.01 1.03 5.67
CA GLY A 109 5.46 1.26 5.51
C GLY A 109 5.79 2.65 4.97
N SER A 110 4.80 3.44 4.57
CA SER A 110 4.97 4.83 4.16
C SER A 110 3.66 5.60 4.30
N GLU A 111 3.76 6.93 4.32
CA GLU A 111 2.63 7.77 3.93
C GLU A 111 2.18 7.44 2.50
N GLN A 112 0.95 7.83 2.17
CA GLN A 112 0.47 7.76 0.80
C GLN A 112 1.26 8.75 -0.05
N PHE A 113 1.50 8.40 -1.31
CA PHE A 113 2.24 9.25 -2.22
C PHE A 113 1.63 9.26 -3.61
N THR A 114 1.89 10.36 -4.31
CA THR A 114 1.35 10.67 -5.63
C THR A 114 2.48 11.14 -6.54
N LYS A 115 2.12 11.70 -7.70
CA LYS A 115 3.08 12.35 -8.60
C LYS A 115 3.63 13.65 -8.02
N LYS A 116 2.81 14.36 -7.24
CA LYS A 116 3.14 15.68 -6.68
C LYS A 116 3.78 15.58 -5.30
N GLU A 117 3.42 14.54 -4.55
CA GLU A 117 3.82 14.36 -3.17
C GLU A 117 4.55 13.01 -3.01
N PRO A 118 5.89 13.01 -2.96
CA PRO A 118 6.67 11.79 -2.76
C PRO A 118 6.61 11.31 -1.31
N ALA A 119 6.73 10.00 -1.09
CA ALA A 119 6.90 9.43 0.24
C ALA A 119 8.38 9.34 0.59
N HIS A 120 8.80 10.13 1.57
CA HIS A 120 10.13 10.00 2.19
C HIS A 120 10.10 8.85 3.21
N ILE A 121 10.75 7.75 2.89
CA ILE A 121 10.62 6.48 3.64
C ILE A 121 11.54 6.45 4.85
N SER A 122 12.81 6.83 4.64
CA SER A 122 13.85 6.70 5.66
C SER A 122 15.08 7.49 5.25
N THR A 123 15.81 8.00 6.24
CA THR A 123 17.14 8.62 6.05
C THR A 123 18.24 7.58 5.83
N ASN A 124 17.96 6.30 6.08
CA ASN A 124 18.83 5.16 5.77
C ASN A 124 18.13 4.21 4.79
N PRO A 125 18.85 3.56 3.87
CA PRO A 125 18.27 2.57 2.97
C PRO A 125 17.52 1.46 3.73
N VAL A 126 16.31 1.15 3.28
CA VAL A 126 15.48 0.04 3.80
C VAL A 126 14.92 -0.81 2.68
N ASP A 127 14.56 -2.06 2.97
CA ASP A 127 13.90 -2.94 2.00
C ASP A 127 12.58 -2.36 1.49
N PHE A 128 12.32 -2.50 0.19
CA PHE A 128 11.09 -2.03 -0.45
C PHE A 128 9.84 -2.71 0.14
N GLY A 129 9.73 -4.03 0.10
CA GLY A 129 8.56 -4.74 0.64
C GLY A 129 7.36 -4.71 -0.32
N TRP A 130 6.18 -4.33 0.18
CA TRP A 130 4.91 -4.42 -0.55
C TRP A 130 4.37 -3.04 -0.93
N ILE A 131 3.64 -2.95 -2.04
CA ILE A 131 3.03 -1.69 -2.51
C ILE A 131 1.66 -1.95 -3.15
N LEU A 132 0.73 -1.05 -2.90
CA LEU A 132 -0.56 -0.99 -3.58
C LEU A 132 -0.71 0.40 -4.19
N CYS A 133 -1.13 0.44 -5.46
CA CYS A 133 -1.51 1.68 -6.14
C CYS A 133 -2.97 1.58 -6.61
N TYR A 134 -3.72 2.67 -6.52
CA TYR A 134 -5.13 2.73 -6.89
C TYR A 134 -5.50 4.12 -7.42
N VAL A 135 -6.68 4.23 -8.03
CA VAL A 135 -7.22 5.49 -8.56
C VAL A 135 -8.17 6.09 -7.53
N THR A 136 -8.01 7.38 -7.22
CA THR A 136 -8.99 8.15 -6.44
C THR A 136 -10.06 8.72 -7.36
N ASN A 137 -11.32 8.33 -7.12
CA ASN A 137 -12.48 8.65 -7.96
C ASN A 137 -13.00 10.09 -7.77
N GLU A 138 -12.20 11.13 -8.05
CA GLU A 138 -12.79 12.46 -8.24
C GLU A 138 -13.41 12.60 -9.66
N GLN A 139 -13.04 11.74 -10.60
CA GLN A 139 -13.45 11.84 -12.00
C GLN A 139 -14.59 10.89 -12.41
N TRP A 140 -15.00 9.96 -11.54
CA TRP A 140 -16.04 8.96 -11.83
C TRP A 140 -17.42 9.27 -11.24
N ASN A 141 -17.57 10.41 -10.55
CA ASN A 141 -18.84 10.83 -9.95
C ASN A 141 -19.58 11.90 -10.77
N SER A 142 -19.06 12.31 -11.93
CA SER A 142 -19.69 13.32 -12.80
C SER A 142 -20.53 12.74 -13.93
N GLU A 143 -20.68 11.41 -13.99
CA GLU A 143 -21.47 10.72 -15.02
C GLU A 143 -22.61 9.85 -14.44
N LEU A 144 -23.06 10.14 -13.21
CA LEU A 144 -24.29 9.58 -12.63
C LEU A 144 -25.31 10.68 -12.33
#